data_AF-A0A7C6J2A8-F1
#
_entry.id   AF-A0A7C6J2A8-F1
#
_cell.length_a   1.000
_cell.length_b   1.000
_cell.length_c   1.000
_cell.angle_alpha   90.00
_cell.angle_beta   90.00
_cell.angle_gamma   90.00
#
_symmetry.space_group_name_H-M   'P 1'
#
loop_
_entity.id
_entity.type
_entity.pdbx_description
1 polymer ?
#
loop_
_entity_poly.entity_id
_entity_poly.type
_entity_poly.pdbx_seq_one_letter_code
_entity_poly.pdbx_strand_id
1 'polypeptide(L)'
;MRLAPKQRICFWLLLGLTIFTVVFREAGGVNLDGVEPVILPTSTVAVVQSDRASAADIGYEELKAMIREAVELAGGFSDLIFDGATVVIKPNLVNWTDYTRPGWGGEPLPTEANGVTTDWRVTKAVVELVRELNPGGKVYIMEGSSVPTRLVMEKLKYTPEYIPGADAILPIEEDSGKWKDYKSPGIVAVDLPDGLLHKKYYLNKKYKEADVVISLPCLKNHWHAAVTGAIKNVGIGATPGNIYGNSSTSPGRNSMVDHNNRRGDLHMWIHDFYKCRPVDFVIMDGLQGIQNGPTPCYEVSRTKQLSKDQMNMRLILAGRDAVAVDTVESLIMNWDPQSVKHLVFLNRSELGNICPSAISVKGIRVDEVRKDFAGVRPPAGGHPVKKMTTPAFAYNGYEVQEGQVVFFLVPEACIVKMELCLNGDDRPEQVITGDFHRVAVDLSRLSPGENRITIHAYDRFFNRVAKTYLVQTKPHLGVYEVREDDRVVHQVKEDVYSEIQG
;
A
#
# COMPACT_ATOMS: atom_id res chain seq x y z
N MET A 1 -14.22 78.52 17.55
CA MET A 1 -12.92 78.41 16.87
C MET A 1 -13.07 77.50 15.65
N ARG A 2 -12.94 78.05 14.43
CA ARG A 2 -12.58 77.35 13.18
C ARG A 2 -11.19 77.90 12.83
N LEU A 3 -10.14 77.12 12.59
CA LEU A 3 -9.71 76.31 11.43
C LEU A 3 -8.43 75.55 11.92
N ALA A 4 -7.88 74.46 11.34
CA ALA A 4 -7.60 74.11 9.95
C ALA A 4 -7.07 72.62 9.87
N PRO A 5 -6.57 72.07 8.74
CA PRO A 5 -7.25 70.97 8.03
C PRO A 5 -6.38 69.76 7.58
N LYS A 6 -7.08 68.70 7.17
CA LYS A 6 -6.76 67.77 6.06
C LYS A 6 -5.62 66.72 6.19
N GLN A 7 -6.04 65.49 5.84
CA GLN A 7 -5.35 64.49 4.99
C GLN A 7 -4.37 63.53 5.71
N ARG A 8 -4.43 62.20 5.58
CA ARG A 8 -4.74 61.37 4.39
C ARG A 8 -4.93 59.88 4.79
N ILE A 9 -5.83 59.19 4.08
CA ILE A 9 -5.92 57.73 3.79
C ILE A 9 -6.52 56.81 4.87
N CYS A 10 -7.85 56.66 4.82
CA CYS A 10 -8.58 55.44 5.20
C CYS A 10 -9.81 55.35 4.31
N PHE A 11 -9.66 54.89 3.06
CA PHE A 11 -10.80 54.59 2.17
C PHE A 11 -10.35 53.69 1.00
N TRP A 12 -9.89 52.47 1.29
CA TRP A 12 -9.65 51.40 0.29
C TRP A 12 -9.69 49.97 0.86
N LEU A 13 -10.46 49.68 1.93
CA LEU A 13 -10.49 48.32 2.52
C LEU A 13 -11.90 47.87 2.97
N LEU A 14 -12.94 48.29 2.24
CA LEU A 14 -14.33 47.88 2.55
C LEU A 14 -15.16 47.48 1.32
N LEU A 15 -14.50 47.13 0.21
CA LEU A 15 -15.13 46.50 -0.95
C LEU A 15 -14.25 45.34 -1.43
N GLY A 16 -14.43 44.16 -0.82
CA GLY A 16 -13.72 42.94 -1.18
C GLY A 16 -14.26 41.71 -0.42
N LEU A 17 -15.54 41.74 -0.05
CA LEU A 17 -16.17 40.74 0.81
C LEU A 17 -17.51 40.30 0.20
N THR A 18 -17.41 39.61 -0.93
CA THR A 18 -18.45 38.79 -1.60
C THR A 18 -17.69 38.16 -2.79
N ILE A 19 -17.46 36.86 -2.92
CA ILE A 19 -18.36 35.71 -2.95
C ILE A 19 -17.46 34.46 -2.80
N PHE A 20 -17.66 33.66 -1.77
CA PHE A 20 -17.38 32.23 -1.86
C PHE A 20 -18.64 31.53 -1.39
N THR A 21 -19.51 31.28 -2.36
CA THR A 21 -20.70 30.46 -2.22
C THR A 21 -20.26 29.08 -1.77
N VAL A 22 -20.61 28.72 -0.53
CA VAL A 22 -20.64 27.34 -0.06
C VAL A 22 -21.60 26.59 -0.98
N VAL A 23 -21.06 25.84 -1.93
CA VAL A 23 -21.83 24.86 -2.70
C VAL A 23 -22.00 23.66 -1.79
N PHE A 24 -23.18 23.56 -1.18
CA PHE A 24 -23.69 22.30 -0.64
C PHE A 24 -23.70 21.26 -1.76
N ARG A 25 -23.04 20.12 -1.55
CA ARG A 25 -23.27 18.91 -2.34
C ARG A 25 -23.55 17.77 -1.37
N GLU A 26 -24.82 17.43 -1.25
CA GLU A 26 -25.26 16.15 -0.70
C GLU A 26 -24.79 15.02 -1.64
N ALA A 27 -23.96 14.11 -1.12
CA ALA A 27 -23.80 12.75 -1.64
C ALA A 27 -23.31 11.86 -0.50
N GLY A 28 -24.09 10.85 -0.16
CA GLY A 28 -23.97 10.07 1.07
C GLY A 28 -22.74 9.18 1.20
N GLY A 29 -22.29 9.06 2.45
CA GLY A 29 -21.33 8.05 2.92
C GLY A 29 -20.80 8.43 4.31
N VAL A 30 -21.20 7.71 5.35
CA VAL A 30 -20.63 7.84 6.71
C VAL A 30 -19.20 7.26 6.66
N ASN A 31 -18.11 8.02 6.79
CA ASN A 31 -17.56 8.80 7.91
C ASN A 31 -16.81 7.97 8.97
N LEU A 32 -15.47 7.97 8.89
CA LEU A 32 -14.63 8.23 10.06
C LEU A 32 -14.08 9.65 9.92
N ASP A 33 -14.92 10.60 10.30
CA ASP A 33 -14.72 12.05 10.40
C ASP A 33 -14.10 12.83 9.22
N GLY A 34 -14.58 12.65 7.99
CA GLY A 34 -14.59 13.73 6.99
C GLY A 34 -13.22 14.31 6.65
N VAL A 35 -12.17 13.49 6.69
CA VAL A 35 -10.81 13.95 6.43
C VAL A 35 -10.44 13.59 5.02
N GLU A 36 -10.41 14.63 4.19
CA GLU A 36 -9.81 14.57 2.86
C GLU A 36 -8.35 14.13 2.98
N PRO A 37 -7.95 13.03 2.30
CA PRO A 37 -6.55 12.61 2.26
C PRO A 37 -5.64 13.71 1.73
N VAL A 38 -4.43 13.80 2.29
CA VAL A 38 -3.35 14.58 1.68
C VAL A 38 -2.87 13.81 0.45
N ILE A 39 -2.99 14.44 -0.72
CA ILE A 39 -2.52 13.87 -1.99
C ILE A 39 -1.04 14.21 -2.16
N LEU A 40 -0.17 13.21 -2.07
CA LEU A 40 1.28 13.33 -2.23
C LEU A 40 1.68 12.91 -3.66
N PRO A 41 2.95 13.10 -4.09
CA PRO A 41 3.43 12.57 -5.37
C PRO A 41 3.10 11.09 -5.53
N THR A 42 2.78 10.67 -6.76
CA THR A 42 2.27 9.34 -7.05
C THR A 42 3.19 8.24 -6.53
N SER A 43 2.63 7.30 -5.78
CA SER A 43 3.29 6.09 -5.31
C SER A 43 3.03 4.93 -6.26
N THR A 44 4.03 4.08 -6.46
CA THR A 44 3.88 2.84 -7.24
C THR A 44 3.81 1.65 -6.30
N VAL A 45 2.80 0.79 -6.51
CA VAL A 45 2.65 -0.49 -5.81
C VAL A 45 2.54 -1.59 -6.86
N ALA A 46 3.48 -2.53 -6.83
CA ALA A 46 3.40 -3.75 -7.62
C ALA A 46 2.57 -4.81 -6.90
N VAL A 47 1.79 -5.57 -7.67
CA VAL A 47 1.05 -6.75 -7.21
C VAL A 47 1.27 -7.86 -8.24
N VAL A 48 1.96 -8.92 -7.85
CA VAL A 48 2.26 -10.08 -8.70
C VAL A 48 1.57 -11.30 -8.12
N GLN A 49 0.88 -12.08 -8.96
CA GLN A 49 0.19 -13.31 -8.55
C GLN A 49 0.75 -14.50 -9.31
N SER A 50 1.00 -15.63 -8.63
CA SER A 50 1.36 -16.89 -9.30
C SER A 50 0.13 -17.58 -9.89
N ASP A 51 0.31 -18.25 -11.02
CA ASP A 51 -0.72 -19.07 -11.67
C ASP A 51 -0.98 -20.42 -10.97
N ARG A 52 -0.15 -20.84 -10.02
CA ARG A 52 -0.34 -22.10 -9.26
C ARG A 52 -1.68 -22.13 -8.53
N ALA A 53 -2.33 -23.28 -8.43
CA ALA A 53 -3.61 -23.36 -7.72
C ALA A 53 -3.46 -23.06 -6.20
N SER A 54 -2.33 -23.41 -5.59
CA SER A 54 -2.07 -23.25 -4.16
C SER A 54 -0.73 -22.56 -3.89
N ALA A 55 -0.67 -21.74 -2.85
CA ALA A 55 0.56 -21.15 -2.32
C ALA A 55 1.61 -22.21 -1.93
N ALA A 56 1.16 -23.39 -1.49
CA ALA A 56 2.03 -24.51 -1.15
C ALA A 56 2.73 -25.13 -2.36
N ASP A 57 2.21 -24.94 -3.57
CA ASP A 57 2.76 -25.50 -4.81
C ASP A 57 3.84 -24.59 -5.44
N ILE A 58 4.03 -23.39 -4.89
CA ILE A 58 5.00 -22.42 -5.40
C ILE A 58 6.40 -22.83 -4.93
N GLY A 59 7.22 -23.24 -5.90
CA GLY A 59 8.63 -23.57 -5.68
C GLY A 59 9.52 -22.33 -5.51
N TYR A 60 10.75 -22.53 -5.03
CA TYR A 60 11.67 -21.42 -4.72
C TYR A 60 12.03 -20.55 -5.94
N GLU A 61 12.35 -21.15 -7.08
CA GLU A 61 12.74 -20.37 -8.27
C GLU A 61 11.58 -19.53 -8.82
N GLU A 62 10.36 -20.08 -8.81
CA GLU A 62 9.15 -19.34 -9.18
C GLU A 62 8.88 -18.19 -8.20
N LEU A 63 8.99 -18.45 -6.89
CA LEU A 63 8.84 -17.41 -5.87
C LEU A 63 9.89 -16.30 -6.03
N LYS A 64 11.16 -16.66 -6.26
CA LYS A 64 12.23 -15.69 -6.49
C LYS A 64 11.97 -14.84 -7.75
N ALA A 65 11.45 -15.44 -8.82
CA ALA A 65 11.07 -14.73 -10.03
C ALA A 65 9.91 -13.75 -9.76
N MET A 66 8.86 -14.17 -9.04
CA MET A 66 7.76 -13.29 -8.63
C MET A 66 8.24 -12.10 -7.80
N ILE A 67 9.17 -12.33 -6.87
CA ILE A 67 9.74 -11.26 -6.03
C ILE A 67 10.55 -10.29 -6.89
N ARG A 68 11.38 -10.79 -7.82
CA ARG A 68 12.14 -9.93 -8.74
C ARG A 68 11.21 -9.07 -9.59
N GLU A 69 10.19 -9.68 -10.18
CA GLU A 69 9.18 -8.97 -10.98
C GLU A 69 8.49 -7.88 -10.16
N ALA A 70 8.03 -8.20 -8.95
CA ALA A 70 7.38 -7.22 -8.08
C ALA A 70 8.33 -6.06 -7.73
N VAL A 71 9.60 -6.35 -7.44
CA VAL A 71 10.63 -5.32 -7.18
C VAL A 71 10.86 -4.43 -8.40
N GLU A 72 10.99 -5.01 -9.59
CA GLU A 72 11.18 -4.27 -10.84
C GLU A 72 9.98 -3.38 -11.18
N LEU A 73 8.76 -3.91 -11.08
CA LEU A 73 7.52 -3.14 -11.27
C LEU A 73 7.37 -1.99 -10.26
N ALA A 74 7.96 -2.12 -9.07
CA ALA A 74 7.99 -1.11 -8.02
C ALA A 74 9.19 -0.14 -8.13
N GLY A 75 9.95 -0.18 -9.23
CA GLY A 75 11.05 0.75 -9.52
C GLY A 75 12.45 0.25 -9.15
N GLY A 76 12.58 -1.01 -8.74
CA GLY A 76 13.86 -1.67 -8.55
C GLY A 76 14.70 -1.16 -7.36
N PHE A 77 15.86 -1.79 -7.19
CA PHE A 77 16.82 -1.50 -6.11
C PHE A 77 18.01 -0.65 -6.53
N SER A 78 18.26 -0.43 -7.82
CA SER A 78 19.49 0.22 -8.32
C SER A 78 19.73 1.60 -7.72
N ASP A 79 18.67 2.37 -7.50
CA ASP A 79 18.76 3.73 -6.96
C ASP A 79 18.65 3.76 -5.42
N LEU A 80 18.55 2.59 -4.79
CA LEU A 80 18.40 2.43 -3.34
C LEU A 80 19.63 1.76 -2.71
N ILE A 81 20.17 0.72 -3.36
CA ILE A 81 21.23 -0.13 -2.83
C ILE A 81 22.50 0.09 -3.65
N PHE A 82 23.59 0.39 -2.96
CA PHE A 82 24.93 0.50 -3.52
C PHE A 82 25.86 -0.52 -2.86
N ASP A 83 26.97 -0.86 -3.54
CA ASP A 83 27.97 -1.75 -2.97
C ASP A 83 28.68 -1.13 -1.76
N GLY A 84 28.76 -1.87 -0.66
CA GLY A 84 29.25 -1.40 0.63
C GLY A 84 28.15 -0.95 1.59
N ALA A 85 26.88 -0.89 1.15
CA ALA A 85 25.77 -0.48 2.00
C ALA A 85 25.53 -1.45 3.17
N THR A 86 25.01 -0.93 4.28
CA THR A 86 24.40 -1.71 5.36
C THR A 86 22.89 -1.80 5.13
N VAL A 87 22.43 -3.00 4.75
CA VAL A 87 21.03 -3.30 4.48
C VAL A 87 20.46 -4.12 5.63
N VAL A 88 19.34 -3.67 6.19
CA VAL A 88 18.55 -4.42 7.16
C VAL A 88 17.28 -4.92 6.49
N ILE A 89 17.08 -6.24 6.52
CA ILE A 89 15.87 -6.93 6.08
C ILE A 89 15.06 -7.29 7.32
N LYS A 90 13.82 -6.81 7.38
CA LYS A 90 12.95 -6.95 8.55
C LYS A 90 11.72 -7.82 8.21
N PRO A 91 11.76 -9.14 8.44
CA PRO A 91 10.61 -10.03 8.24
C PRO A 91 9.47 -9.76 9.25
N ASN A 92 8.37 -10.51 9.18
CA ASN A 92 7.31 -10.51 10.18
C ASN A 92 7.24 -11.89 10.81
N LEU A 93 7.82 -12.10 12.00
CA LEU A 93 7.86 -13.45 12.59
C LEU A 93 6.91 -13.66 13.75
N VAL A 94 6.37 -12.61 14.38
CA VAL A 94 5.30 -12.63 15.39
C VAL A 94 5.42 -13.71 16.49
N ASN A 95 5.12 -14.96 16.17
CA ASN A 95 5.23 -16.15 17.01
C ASN A 95 5.41 -17.41 16.12
N TRP A 96 5.84 -18.53 16.70
CA TRP A 96 6.05 -19.81 16.02
C TRP A 96 4.89 -20.81 16.17
N THR A 97 3.82 -20.46 16.90
CA THR A 97 2.62 -21.28 17.06
C THR A 97 1.38 -20.57 16.51
N ASP A 98 0.43 -21.35 16.01
CA ASP A 98 -0.96 -20.91 15.92
C ASP A 98 -1.57 -20.83 17.32
N TYR A 99 -2.73 -20.16 17.47
CA TYR A 99 -3.51 -20.18 18.71
C TYR A 99 -4.87 -20.84 18.50
N THR A 100 -4.90 -21.94 17.72
CA THR A 100 -6.16 -22.59 17.32
C THR A 100 -6.77 -23.50 18.41
N ARG A 101 -6.17 -23.60 19.59
CA ARG A 101 -6.73 -24.34 20.73
C ARG A 101 -7.28 -23.38 21.80
N PRO A 102 -8.34 -23.78 22.54
CA PRO A 102 -8.84 -22.98 23.65
C PRO A 102 -7.76 -22.71 24.71
N GLY A 103 -7.87 -21.57 25.38
CA GLY A 103 -6.97 -21.16 26.45
C GLY A 103 -5.66 -20.59 25.95
N TRP A 104 -5.65 -19.94 24.77
CA TRP A 104 -4.44 -19.44 24.10
C TRP A 104 -3.41 -20.55 23.80
N GLY A 105 -3.88 -21.77 23.60
CA GLY A 105 -3.04 -22.88 23.14
C GLY A 105 -3.01 -22.94 21.62
N GLY A 106 -2.05 -23.67 21.06
CA GLY A 106 -2.08 -24.02 19.65
C GLY A 106 -0.89 -24.88 19.23
N GLU A 107 -0.76 -25.06 17.93
CA GLU A 107 0.21 -25.95 17.31
C GLU A 107 1.37 -25.19 16.66
N PRO A 108 2.55 -25.82 16.47
CA PRO A 108 3.63 -25.22 15.70
C PRO A 108 3.16 -24.85 14.29
N LEU A 109 3.55 -23.66 13.82
CA LEU A 109 3.24 -23.22 12.46
C LEU A 109 4.03 -24.04 11.43
N PRO A 110 3.45 -24.31 10.25
CA PRO A 110 4.23 -24.72 9.09
C PRO A 110 5.32 -23.69 8.78
N THR A 111 6.50 -24.11 8.35
CA THR A 111 7.61 -23.19 8.07
C THR A 111 7.42 -22.39 6.77
N GLU A 112 6.49 -22.81 5.92
CA GLU A 112 6.26 -22.27 4.58
C GLU A 112 4.76 -22.03 4.38
N ALA A 113 4.41 -20.99 3.63
CA ALA A 113 3.02 -20.61 3.29
C ALA A 113 2.04 -20.64 4.48
N ASN A 114 2.50 -20.34 5.70
CA ASN A 114 1.62 -20.34 6.87
C ASN A 114 0.75 -19.07 6.95
N GLY A 115 1.21 -17.95 6.37
CA GLY A 115 0.54 -16.64 6.32
C GLY A 115 0.57 -15.82 7.61
N VAL A 116 0.99 -16.45 8.72
CA VAL A 116 1.22 -15.77 10.00
C VAL A 116 2.59 -15.12 10.02
N THR A 117 3.57 -15.69 9.35
CA THR A 117 4.96 -15.27 9.36
C THR A 117 5.54 -15.27 7.97
N THR A 118 6.48 -14.38 7.71
CA THR A 118 7.11 -14.25 6.39
C THR A 118 7.83 -15.55 6.07
N ASP A 119 7.49 -16.16 4.95
CA ASP A 119 8.13 -17.38 4.47
C ASP A 119 9.64 -17.15 4.34
N TRP A 120 10.45 -18.04 4.93
CA TRP A 120 11.92 -17.91 4.93
C TRP A 120 12.47 -17.84 3.49
N ARG A 121 11.76 -18.44 2.53
CA ARG A 121 12.10 -18.41 1.10
C ARG A 121 11.97 -17.00 0.51
N VAL A 122 11.01 -16.20 0.96
CA VAL A 122 10.88 -14.78 0.57
C VAL A 122 12.10 -14.01 1.07
N THR A 123 12.45 -14.16 2.34
CA THR A 123 13.63 -13.50 2.92
C THR A 123 14.91 -13.93 2.21
N LYS A 124 15.08 -15.22 1.92
CA LYS A 124 16.22 -15.73 1.17
C LYS A 124 16.33 -15.10 -0.22
N ALA A 125 15.24 -15.07 -0.98
CA ALA A 125 15.23 -14.46 -2.30
C ALA A 125 15.62 -12.97 -2.23
N VAL A 126 15.11 -12.22 -1.24
CA VAL A 126 15.48 -10.81 -1.05
C VAL A 126 16.96 -10.65 -0.68
N VAL A 127 17.52 -11.50 0.17
CA VAL A 127 18.97 -11.51 0.47
C VAL A 127 19.79 -11.70 -0.81
N GLU A 128 19.40 -12.66 -1.67
CA GLU A 128 20.08 -12.91 -2.93
C GLU A 128 20.00 -11.69 -3.88
N LEU A 129 18.82 -11.07 -4.02
CA LEU A 129 18.65 -9.85 -4.83
C LEU A 129 19.47 -8.67 -4.29
N VAL A 130 19.55 -8.50 -2.97
CA VAL A 130 20.38 -7.47 -2.35
C VAL A 130 21.86 -7.74 -2.62
N ARG A 131 22.31 -9.00 -2.55
CA ARG A 131 23.71 -9.39 -2.78
C ARG A 131 24.17 -9.20 -4.23
N GLU A 132 23.26 -9.24 -5.20
CA GLU A 132 23.57 -8.91 -6.59
C GLU A 132 24.07 -7.46 -6.74
N LEU A 133 23.61 -6.54 -5.89
CA LEU A 133 23.98 -5.12 -5.91
C LEU A 133 24.99 -4.75 -4.81
N ASN A 134 25.02 -5.52 -3.72
CA ASN A 134 25.82 -5.23 -2.52
C ASN A 134 26.72 -6.41 -2.08
N PRO A 135 27.67 -6.84 -2.92
CA PRO A 135 28.58 -7.94 -2.60
C PRO A 135 29.56 -7.63 -1.45
N GLY A 136 30.01 -6.38 -1.29
CA GLY A 136 31.00 -5.94 -0.32
C GLY A 136 30.43 -5.35 0.98
N GLY A 137 29.12 -5.06 1.03
CA GLY A 137 28.47 -4.48 2.21
C GLY A 137 27.91 -5.51 3.20
N LYS A 138 27.04 -5.01 4.09
CA LYS A 138 26.41 -5.79 5.17
C LYS A 138 24.94 -6.04 4.92
N VAL A 139 24.50 -7.28 5.14
CA VAL A 139 23.10 -7.69 5.07
C VAL A 139 22.68 -8.33 6.38
N TYR A 140 21.84 -7.66 7.15
CA TYR A 140 21.32 -8.15 8.42
C TYR A 140 19.85 -8.50 8.31
N ILE A 141 19.45 -9.66 8.85
CA ILE A 141 18.05 -10.00 9.05
C ILE A 141 17.71 -9.70 10.50
N MET A 142 16.77 -8.79 10.77
CA MET A 142 16.48 -8.32 12.13
C MET A 142 14.99 -8.44 12.46
N GLU A 143 14.66 -9.02 13.61
CA GLU A 143 13.29 -9.18 14.07
C GLU A 143 13.15 -8.96 15.58
N GLY A 144 11.98 -8.50 16.04
CA GLY A 144 11.56 -8.55 17.43
C GLY A 144 10.15 -9.15 17.54
N SER A 145 10.06 -10.42 17.90
CA SER A 145 8.80 -11.16 17.97
C SER A 145 8.04 -10.92 19.30
N SER A 146 6.89 -11.57 19.47
CA SER A 146 6.06 -11.51 20.70
C SER A 146 6.54 -12.46 21.81
N VAL A 147 7.38 -13.42 21.46
CA VAL A 147 8.04 -14.40 22.36
C VAL A 147 9.58 -14.31 22.12
N PRO A 148 10.44 -15.06 22.81
CA PRO A 148 11.90 -14.98 22.56
C PRO A 148 12.24 -15.14 21.07
N THR A 149 12.77 -14.09 20.44
CA THR A 149 12.82 -14.02 18.97
C THR A 149 13.76 -15.07 18.38
N ARG A 150 14.87 -15.38 19.06
CA ARG A 150 15.76 -16.46 18.59
C ARG A 150 15.04 -17.80 18.44
N LEU A 151 14.19 -18.14 19.41
CA LEU A 151 13.41 -19.38 19.32
C LEU A 151 12.48 -19.37 18.10
N VAL A 152 11.83 -18.23 17.82
CA VAL A 152 10.99 -18.09 16.63
C VAL A 152 11.81 -18.25 15.36
N MET A 153 12.97 -17.60 15.28
CA MET A 153 13.87 -17.70 14.14
C MET A 153 14.32 -19.14 13.89
N GLU A 154 14.74 -19.86 14.93
CA GLU A 154 15.12 -21.28 14.85
C GLU A 154 13.96 -22.16 14.37
N LYS A 155 12.75 -21.97 14.93
CA LYS A 155 11.57 -22.77 14.56
C LYS A 155 11.07 -22.52 13.15
N LEU A 156 11.32 -21.32 12.59
CA LEU A 156 10.83 -20.90 11.28
C LEU A 156 11.94 -20.85 10.22
N LYS A 157 13.05 -21.58 10.41
CA LYS A 157 14.16 -21.69 9.45
C LYS A 157 14.85 -20.36 9.13
N TYR A 158 14.83 -19.38 10.03
CA TYR A 158 15.68 -18.20 9.95
C TYR A 158 17.05 -18.51 10.53
N THR A 159 17.81 -19.34 9.82
CA THR A 159 19.18 -19.74 10.17
C THR A 159 20.12 -19.52 8.98
N PRO A 160 21.45 -19.43 9.21
CA PRO A 160 22.41 -19.30 8.11
C PRO A 160 22.38 -20.44 7.10
N GLU A 161 21.90 -21.63 7.49
CA GLU A 161 21.74 -22.78 6.60
C GLU A 161 20.66 -22.55 5.53
N TYR A 162 19.51 -22.02 5.95
CA TYR A 162 18.37 -21.78 5.05
C TYR A 162 18.46 -20.44 4.33
N ILE A 163 19.11 -19.44 4.93
CA ILE A 163 19.25 -18.10 4.36
C ILE A 163 20.73 -17.74 4.26
N PRO A 164 21.48 -18.39 3.34
CA PRO A 164 22.87 -18.05 3.11
C PRO A 164 22.99 -16.63 2.56
N GLY A 165 24.13 -15.98 2.82
CA GLY A 165 24.42 -14.64 2.32
C GLY A 165 24.04 -13.49 3.26
N ALA A 166 23.22 -13.72 4.30
CA ALA A 166 23.08 -12.76 5.39
C ALA A 166 24.35 -12.76 6.26
N ASP A 167 24.88 -11.59 6.62
CA ASP A 167 26.01 -11.47 7.55
C ASP A 167 25.62 -11.84 8.98
N ALA A 168 24.38 -11.54 9.38
CA ALA A 168 23.83 -11.93 10.67
C ALA A 168 22.30 -12.01 10.64
N ILE A 169 21.75 -12.90 11.47
CA ILE A 169 20.32 -13.02 11.76
C ILE A 169 20.15 -12.71 13.25
N LEU A 170 19.54 -11.55 13.55
CA LEU A 170 19.64 -10.89 14.84
C LEU A 170 18.26 -10.67 15.48
N PRO A 171 18.01 -11.24 16.66
CA PRO A 171 17.00 -10.75 17.58
C PRO A 171 17.29 -9.29 17.97
N ILE A 172 16.36 -8.39 17.69
CA ILE A 172 16.50 -6.96 17.96
C ILE A 172 16.68 -6.72 19.45
N GLU A 173 15.96 -7.43 20.32
CA GLU A 173 16.08 -7.27 21.76
C GLU A 173 17.47 -7.65 22.30
N GLU A 174 18.18 -8.54 21.62
CA GLU A 174 19.48 -9.02 22.09
C GLU A 174 20.63 -8.16 21.58
N ASP A 175 20.55 -7.73 20.31
CA ASP A 175 21.50 -6.76 19.75
C ASP A 175 21.35 -5.37 20.41
N SER A 176 20.17 -5.08 20.99
CA SER A 176 19.90 -3.84 21.73
C SER A 176 20.49 -3.80 23.14
N GLY A 177 21.03 -4.91 23.68
CA GLY A 177 21.67 -4.97 24.99
C GLY A 177 20.79 -5.51 26.12
N LYS A 178 21.15 -5.20 27.38
CA LYS A 178 20.51 -5.81 28.56
C LYS A 178 19.10 -5.26 28.82
N TRP A 179 18.31 -6.01 29.58
CA TRP A 179 16.97 -5.60 30.01
C TRP A 179 16.98 -4.21 30.67
N LYS A 180 16.18 -3.28 30.14
CA LYS A 180 16.05 -1.89 30.60
C LYS A 180 17.38 -1.12 30.67
N ASP A 181 18.39 -1.51 29.88
CA ASP A 181 19.65 -0.78 29.78
C ASP A 181 19.55 0.33 28.72
N TYR A 182 19.01 1.48 29.14
CA TYR A 182 18.88 2.68 28.30
C TYR A 182 20.22 3.34 27.92
N LYS A 183 21.35 2.84 28.44
CA LYS A 183 22.71 3.31 28.12
C LYS A 183 23.47 2.30 27.25
N SER A 184 22.82 1.21 26.82
CA SER A 184 23.40 0.22 25.94
C SER A 184 23.92 0.88 24.65
N PRO A 185 25.13 0.54 24.17
CA PRO A 185 25.62 1.02 22.89
C PRO A 185 24.84 0.45 21.69
N GLY A 186 24.00 -0.57 21.91
CA GLY A 186 23.15 -1.21 20.90
C GLY A 186 21.83 -0.49 20.61
N ILE A 187 21.54 0.63 21.30
CA ILE A 187 20.36 1.45 21.04
C ILE A 187 20.73 2.91 20.80
N VAL A 188 19.80 3.63 20.17
CA VAL A 188 19.86 5.07 19.97
C VAL A 188 18.52 5.70 20.36
N ALA A 189 18.58 6.83 21.08
CA ALA A 189 17.41 7.64 21.35
C ALA A 189 17.12 8.56 20.17
N VAL A 190 15.87 8.56 19.71
CA VAL A 190 15.36 9.43 18.64
C VAL A 190 14.35 10.38 19.26
N ASP A 191 14.62 11.68 19.15
CA ASP A 191 13.66 12.71 19.54
C ASP A 191 12.59 12.85 18.44
N LEU A 192 11.33 12.89 18.86
CA LEU A 192 10.16 13.02 17.98
C LEU A 192 9.24 14.12 18.53
N PRO A 193 9.59 15.41 18.37
CA PRO A 193 8.88 16.51 19.00
C PRO A 193 7.41 16.63 18.58
N ASP A 194 7.06 16.13 17.39
CA ASP A 194 5.71 16.06 16.84
C ASP A 194 5.04 14.67 16.99
N GLY A 195 5.62 13.78 17.81
CA GLY A 195 5.02 12.49 18.13
C GLY A 195 3.66 12.64 18.81
N LEU A 196 2.71 11.78 18.44
CA LEU A 196 1.33 11.79 18.91
C LEU A 196 1.20 11.24 20.33
N LEU A 197 2.06 10.30 20.72
CA LEU A 197 2.02 9.61 22.01
C LEU A 197 3.21 9.96 22.90
N HIS A 198 4.43 9.85 22.38
CA HIS A 198 5.66 10.22 23.11
C HIS A 198 6.56 11.11 22.28
N LYS A 199 7.47 11.81 22.96
CA LYS A 199 8.42 12.73 22.33
C LYS A 199 9.82 12.14 22.13
N LYS A 200 10.01 10.88 22.52
CA LYS A 200 11.29 10.17 22.46
C LYS A 200 11.08 8.67 22.38
N TYR A 201 11.83 8.03 21.50
CA TYR A 201 11.83 6.57 21.30
C TYR A 201 13.25 6.03 21.27
N TYR A 202 13.42 4.76 21.62
CA TYR A 202 14.68 4.04 21.60
C TYR A 202 14.60 2.97 20.51
N LEU A 203 15.50 3.05 19.53
CA LEU A 203 15.58 2.10 18.44
C LEU A 203 16.86 1.29 18.59
N ASN A 204 16.86 0.07 18.06
CA ASN A 204 18.11 -0.65 17.85
C ASN A 204 19.01 0.18 16.91
N LYS A 205 20.29 0.29 17.27
CA LYS A 205 21.24 1.15 16.58
C LYS A 205 21.47 0.71 15.14
N LYS A 206 21.68 -0.59 14.89
CA LYS A 206 21.88 -1.13 13.53
C LYS A 206 20.66 -0.89 12.65
N TYR A 207 19.45 -1.10 13.19
CA TYR A 207 18.21 -0.81 12.47
C TYR A 207 18.06 0.68 12.13
N LYS A 208 18.33 1.59 13.08
CA LYS A 208 18.16 3.03 12.87
C LYS A 208 19.21 3.64 11.92
N GLU A 209 20.44 3.12 11.96
CA GLU A 209 21.60 3.65 11.22
C GLU A 209 21.86 2.92 9.90
N ALA A 210 21.11 1.87 9.57
CA ALA A 210 21.22 1.18 8.28
C ALA A 210 20.97 2.15 7.12
N ASP A 211 21.77 2.01 6.06
CA ASP A 211 21.61 2.76 4.81
C ASP A 211 20.26 2.44 4.15
N VAL A 212 19.85 1.16 4.21
CA VAL A 212 18.59 0.68 3.63
C VAL A 212 17.87 -0.26 4.60
N VAL A 213 16.57 -0.05 4.79
CA VAL A 213 15.67 -0.93 5.54
C VAL A 213 14.59 -1.46 4.58
N ILE A 214 14.59 -2.78 4.37
CA ILE A 214 13.57 -3.49 3.58
C ILE A 214 12.63 -4.23 4.53
N SER A 215 11.34 -3.88 4.54
CA SER A 215 10.33 -4.56 5.35
C SER A 215 9.69 -5.70 4.56
N LEU A 216 9.60 -6.89 5.18
CA LEU A 216 8.91 -8.05 4.61
C LEU A 216 7.68 -8.43 5.43
N PRO A 217 6.58 -7.67 5.38
CA PRO A 217 5.34 -8.00 6.10
C PRO A 217 4.60 -9.20 5.50
N CYS A 218 3.62 -9.73 6.22
CA CYS A 218 2.64 -10.67 5.67
C CYS A 218 1.30 -9.95 5.40
N LEU A 219 0.61 -10.35 4.34
CA LEU A 219 -0.75 -9.90 4.03
C LEU A 219 -1.75 -10.44 5.06
N LYS A 220 -2.17 -9.63 6.03
CA LYS A 220 -3.14 -10.09 7.04
C LYS A 220 -3.80 -8.95 7.78
N ASN A 221 -5.06 -9.16 8.15
CA ASN A 221 -5.76 -8.23 9.01
C ASN A 221 -5.35 -8.40 10.49
N HIS A 222 -5.83 -7.51 11.36
CA HIS A 222 -5.44 -7.50 12.77
C HIS A 222 -6.58 -7.09 13.70
N TRP A 223 -6.88 -7.92 14.70
CA TRP A 223 -8.00 -7.69 15.64
C TRP A 223 -7.87 -6.46 16.55
N HIS A 224 -6.71 -5.79 16.59
CA HIS A 224 -6.46 -4.55 17.36
C HIS A 224 -6.01 -3.34 16.51
N ALA A 225 -5.61 -3.56 15.25
CA ALA A 225 -5.01 -2.51 14.43
C ALA A 225 -5.62 -2.41 13.01
N ALA A 226 -6.71 -3.14 12.74
CA ALA A 226 -7.34 -3.37 11.44
C ALA A 226 -6.49 -4.22 10.49
N VAL A 227 -5.26 -3.78 10.20
CA VAL A 227 -4.33 -4.45 9.30
C VAL A 227 -2.96 -4.65 9.97
N THR A 228 -2.19 -5.60 9.46
CA THR A 228 -0.79 -5.77 9.87
C THR A 228 0.12 -4.88 9.03
N GLY A 229 0.31 -5.19 7.75
CA GLY A 229 1.11 -4.33 6.87
C GLY A 229 2.56 -4.08 7.28
N ALA A 230 3.26 -3.38 6.39
CA ALA A 230 4.65 -2.97 6.51
C ALA A 230 4.87 -2.02 7.69
N ILE A 231 3.91 -1.13 7.94
CA ILE A 231 4.04 -0.07 8.94
C ILE A 231 4.01 -0.69 10.34
N LYS A 232 3.04 -1.57 10.66
CA LYS A 232 3.01 -2.25 11.96
C LYS A 232 4.15 -3.26 12.10
N ASN A 233 4.58 -3.88 10.99
CA ASN A 233 5.68 -4.83 11.01
C ASN A 233 6.93 -4.22 11.67
N VAL A 234 7.26 -2.96 11.36
CA VAL A 234 8.35 -2.25 12.02
C VAL A 234 7.89 -1.47 13.26
N GLY A 235 6.69 -0.88 13.24
CA GLY A 235 6.12 -0.10 14.35
C GLY A 235 5.98 -0.88 15.67
N ILE A 236 5.87 -2.21 15.58
CA ILE A 236 5.87 -3.12 16.73
C ILE A 236 7.08 -4.07 16.69
N GLY A 237 7.35 -4.67 15.52
CA GLY A 237 8.35 -5.72 15.41
C GLY A 237 9.80 -5.21 15.37
N ALA A 238 10.04 -3.93 15.10
CA ALA A 238 11.37 -3.31 15.24
C ALA A 238 11.59 -2.59 16.58
N THR A 239 10.56 -2.54 17.42
CA THR A 239 10.65 -2.01 18.78
C THR A 239 11.49 -2.94 19.66
N PRO A 240 12.58 -2.51 20.33
CA PRO A 240 13.40 -3.42 21.14
C PRO A 240 12.64 -4.04 22.33
N GLY A 241 12.49 -5.36 22.34
CA GLY A 241 11.75 -6.09 23.39
C GLY A 241 12.41 -5.99 24.77
N ASN A 242 13.73 -5.79 24.84
CA ASN A 242 14.47 -5.59 26.09
C ASN A 242 14.23 -4.20 26.72
N ILE A 243 13.75 -3.23 25.94
CA ILE A 243 13.41 -1.87 26.40
C ILE A 243 11.90 -1.74 26.65
N TYR A 244 11.09 -2.30 25.77
CA TYR A 244 9.63 -2.11 25.75
C TYR A 244 8.82 -3.37 26.02
N GLY A 245 9.45 -4.51 26.28
CA GLY A 245 8.76 -5.76 26.56
C GLY A 245 8.13 -5.79 27.95
N ASN A 246 7.52 -6.93 28.26
CA ASN A 246 6.91 -7.21 29.56
C ASN A 246 7.97 -7.62 30.61
N SER A 247 8.97 -8.41 30.22
CA SER A 247 10.08 -8.83 31.08
C SER A 247 11.30 -9.30 30.26
N SER A 248 12.43 -9.57 30.93
CA SER A 248 13.64 -10.12 30.29
C SER A 248 13.44 -11.50 29.64
N THR A 249 12.36 -12.21 29.97
CA THR A 249 12.00 -13.53 29.42
C THR A 249 10.72 -13.49 28.58
N SER A 250 10.05 -12.34 28.52
CA SER A 250 8.83 -12.11 27.74
C SER A 250 8.97 -10.81 26.96
N PRO A 251 9.56 -10.86 25.75
CA PRO A 251 9.83 -9.67 24.95
C PRO A 251 8.57 -9.08 24.29
N GLY A 252 7.42 -9.74 24.42
CA GLY A 252 6.12 -9.19 24.02
C GLY A 252 5.87 -7.82 24.65
N ARG A 253 5.29 -6.89 23.88
CA ARG A 253 5.20 -5.47 24.23
C ARG A 253 3.82 -5.06 24.73
N ASN A 254 2.91 -6.01 24.89
CA ASN A 254 1.48 -5.76 25.06
C ASN A 254 1.13 -5.03 26.38
N SER A 255 2.03 -5.03 27.38
CA SER A 255 1.84 -4.28 28.63
C SER A 255 2.40 -2.86 28.59
N MET A 256 3.27 -2.55 27.62
CA MET A 256 3.94 -1.25 27.50
C MET A 256 3.44 -0.45 26.29
N VAL A 257 2.99 -1.14 25.24
CA VAL A 257 2.27 -0.58 24.10
C VAL A 257 0.80 -0.87 24.33
N ASP A 258 0.00 0.17 24.59
CA ASP A 258 -1.40 -0.01 24.96
C ASP A 258 -2.24 -0.51 23.77
N HIS A 259 -2.77 -1.73 23.89
CA HIS A 259 -3.65 -2.36 22.89
C HIS A 259 -5.14 -2.10 23.18
N ASN A 260 -5.46 -1.45 24.29
CA ASN A 260 -6.81 -1.04 24.66
C ASN A 260 -7.15 0.22 23.82
N ASN A 261 -7.60 0.01 22.59
CA ASN A 261 -7.75 1.03 21.54
C ASN A 261 -8.80 2.13 21.80
N ARG A 262 -9.20 2.36 23.07
CA ARG A 262 -10.19 3.36 23.50
C ARG A 262 -9.83 4.78 23.06
N ARG A 263 -8.54 5.10 22.97
CA ARG A 263 -8.03 6.42 22.55
C ARG A 263 -7.25 6.40 21.22
N GLY A 264 -7.00 5.22 20.64
CA GLY A 264 -6.15 5.09 19.45
C GLY A 264 -4.66 4.89 19.75
N ASP A 265 -4.29 4.66 21.00
CA ASP A 265 -2.89 4.65 21.48
C ASP A 265 -2.00 3.66 20.72
N LEU A 266 -2.50 2.47 20.38
CA LEU A 266 -1.76 1.54 19.52
C LEU A 266 -1.43 2.13 18.16
N HIS A 267 -2.37 2.84 17.52
CA HIS A 267 -2.14 3.46 16.22
C HIS A 267 -1.22 4.67 16.31
N MET A 268 -1.30 5.45 17.40
CA MET A 268 -0.36 6.55 17.66
C MET A 268 1.06 6.01 17.90
N TRP A 269 1.19 4.91 18.65
CA TRP A 269 2.47 4.22 18.80
C TRP A 269 3.04 3.75 17.45
N ILE A 270 2.23 3.04 16.66
CA ILE A 270 2.64 2.53 15.34
C ILE A 270 3.10 3.69 14.44
N HIS A 271 2.34 4.79 14.41
CA HIS A 271 2.69 6.01 13.70
C HIS A 271 4.04 6.59 14.16
N ASP A 272 4.17 6.84 15.47
CA ASP A 272 5.34 7.52 16.03
C ASP A 272 6.62 6.69 15.87
N PHE A 273 6.55 5.38 16.14
CA PHE A 273 7.70 4.50 16.00
C PHE A 273 8.13 4.37 14.53
N TYR A 274 7.17 4.24 13.60
CA TYR A 274 7.47 4.22 12.16
C TYR A 274 8.17 5.52 11.73
N LYS A 275 7.70 6.68 12.20
CA LYS A 275 8.30 7.98 11.87
C LYS A 275 9.75 8.14 12.38
N CYS A 276 10.16 7.41 13.41
CA CYS A 276 11.54 7.41 13.89
C CYS A 276 12.53 6.76 12.90
N ARG A 277 12.08 5.79 12.10
CA ARG A 277 12.81 5.22 10.97
C ARG A 277 11.82 4.60 9.97
N PRO A 278 11.35 5.36 8.99
CA PRO A 278 10.59 4.81 7.87
C PRO A 278 11.44 3.78 7.12
N VAL A 279 10.76 2.81 6.52
CA VAL A 279 11.38 1.79 5.67
C VAL A 279 11.61 2.36 4.29
N ASP A 280 12.63 1.89 3.60
CA ASP A 280 13.01 2.42 2.28
C ASP A 280 12.39 1.57 1.15
N PHE A 281 12.00 0.33 1.44
CA PHE A 281 11.27 -0.54 0.52
C PHE A 281 10.44 -1.59 1.26
N VAL A 282 9.33 -2.02 0.65
CA VAL A 282 8.45 -3.08 1.15
C VAL A 282 8.35 -4.20 0.12
N ILE A 283 8.44 -5.45 0.58
CA ILE A 283 8.07 -6.65 -0.19
C ILE A 283 7.16 -7.51 0.71
N MET A 284 5.86 -7.44 0.49
CA MET A 284 4.87 -8.15 1.29
C MET A 284 4.70 -9.59 0.80
N ASP A 285 4.87 -10.53 1.72
CA ASP A 285 4.49 -11.92 1.55
C ASP A 285 2.96 -12.05 1.64
N GLY A 286 2.33 -12.16 0.48
CA GLY A 286 0.92 -12.45 0.33
C GLY A 286 0.68 -13.85 -0.26
N LEU A 287 1.61 -14.80 -0.12
CA LEU A 287 1.41 -16.15 -0.64
C LEU A 287 0.18 -16.78 0.02
N GLN A 288 0.17 -16.76 1.35
CA GLN A 288 -0.97 -17.11 2.18
C GLN A 288 -1.33 -15.88 3.00
N GLY A 289 -2.54 -15.34 2.83
CA GLY A 289 -3.07 -14.32 3.71
C GLY A 289 -3.63 -14.92 5.01
N ILE A 290 -3.76 -14.10 6.05
CA ILE A 290 -4.46 -14.48 7.29
C ILE A 290 -5.60 -13.51 7.59
N GLN A 291 -6.79 -14.06 7.76
CA GLN A 291 -7.91 -13.36 8.38
C GLN A 291 -7.95 -13.62 9.89
N ASN A 292 -8.66 -12.79 10.65
CA ASN A 292 -8.67 -12.81 12.11
C ASN A 292 -7.26 -12.75 12.74
N GLY A 293 -6.33 -12.04 12.11
CA GLY A 293 -4.92 -11.96 12.55
C GLY A 293 -4.71 -11.15 13.83
N PRO A 294 -3.46 -11.09 14.37
CA PRO A 294 -2.17 -11.34 13.71
C PRO A 294 -1.81 -12.81 13.51
N THR A 295 -2.46 -13.71 14.24
CA THR A 295 -2.38 -15.17 14.09
C THR A 295 -3.82 -15.69 14.20
N PRO A 296 -4.16 -16.86 13.63
CA PRO A 296 -5.40 -17.53 13.98
C PRO A 296 -5.49 -17.71 15.50
N CYS A 297 -6.69 -17.51 16.04
CA CYS A 297 -6.93 -17.59 17.48
C CYS A 297 -8.33 -18.12 17.74
N TYR A 298 -8.42 -19.22 18.49
CA TYR A 298 -9.69 -19.84 18.85
C TYR A 298 -10.59 -18.86 19.61
N GLU A 299 -10.03 -18.02 20.48
CA GLU A 299 -10.78 -17.00 21.24
C GLU A 299 -11.37 -15.89 20.35
N VAL A 300 -10.94 -15.80 19.09
CA VAL A 300 -11.39 -14.80 18.11
C VAL A 300 -12.24 -15.44 17.02
N SER A 301 -11.68 -16.36 16.24
CA SER A 301 -12.34 -16.97 15.08
C SER A 301 -13.14 -18.22 15.42
N ARG A 302 -12.96 -18.80 16.63
CA ARG A 302 -13.60 -20.06 17.08
C ARG A 302 -13.30 -21.27 16.20
N THR A 303 -12.32 -21.18 15.31
CA THR A 303 -11.82 -22.32 14.54
C THR A 303 -10.68 -23.02 15.28
N LYS A 304 -10.62 -24.35 15.09
CA LYS A 304 -9.52 -25.22 15.57
C LYS A 304 -8.53 -25.60 14.48
N GLN A 305 -8.61 -24.97 13.31
CA GLN A 305 -7.81 -25.28 12.15
C GLN A 305 -7.25 -23.99 11.55
N LEU A 306 -5.91 -23.91 11.44
CA LEU A 306 -5.20 -22.82 10.76
C LEU A 306 -5.76 -22.57 9.35
N SER A 307 -6.05 -23.64 8.61
CA SER A 307 -6.58 -23.58 7.24
C SER A 307 -7.91 -22.83 7.07
N LYS A 308 -8.67 -22.61 8.15
CA LYS A 308 -9.93 -21.83 8.11
C LYS A 308 -9.71 -20.32 8.19
N ASP A 309 -8.56 -19.88 8.68
CA ASP A 309 -8.17 -18.47 8.70
C ASP A 309 -7.11 -18.14 7.63
N GLN A 310 -6.64 -19.15 6.90
CA GLN A 310 -5.73 -19.02 5.77
C GLN A 310 -6.46 -18.65 4.48
N MET A 311 -5.95 -17.62 3.79
CA MET A 311 -6.48 -17.12 2.51
C MET A 311 -5.47 -17.41 1.40
N ASN A 312 -5.77 -18.33 0.47
CA ASN A 312 -4.83 -18.69 -0.59
C ASN A 312 -4.77 -17.55 -1.63
N MET A 313 -3.78 -16.67 -1.51
CA MET A 313 -3.70 -15.41 -2.25
C MET A 313 -2.67 -15.48 -3.38
N ARG A 314 -1.51 -16.11 -3.12
CA ARG A 314 -0.40 -16.34 -4.07
C ARG A 314 0.21 -15.03 -4.56
N LEU A 315 0.23 -14.01 -3.71
CA LEU A 315 0.64 -12.66 -4.06
C LEU A 315 2.03 -12.32 -3.52
N ILE A 316 2.74 -11.47 -4.25
CA ILE A 316 3.80 -10.61 -3.72
C ILE A 316 3.39 -9.17 -4.02
N LEU A 317 3.38 -8.31 -3.01
CA LEU A 317 3.25 -6.86 -3.21
C LEU A 317 4.60 -6.20 -2.97
N ALA A 318 4.90 -5.13 -3.70
CA ALA A 318 6.12 -4.36 -3.48
C ALA A 318 5.92 -2.87 -3.73
N GLY A 319 6.71 -2.03 -3.05
CA GLY A 319 6.64 -0.58 -3.19
C GLY A 319 7.61 0.15 -2.26
N ARG A 320 7.97 1.39 -2.63
CA ARG A 320 8.78 2.29 -1.79
C ARG A 320 7.96 3.00 -0.71
N ASP A 321 6.71 3.33 -1.03
CA ASP A 321 5.78 3.94 -0.09
C ASP A 321 5.02 2.86 0.69
N ALA A 322 5.42 2.65 1.95
CA ALA A 322 4.78 1.68 2.82
C ALA A 322 3.31 2.00 3.13
N VAL A 323 2.92 3.28 3.16
CA VAL A 323 1.52 3.69 3.36
C VAL A 323 0.69 3.30 2.15
N ALA A 324 1.21 3.48 0.93
CA ALA A 324 0.55 3.05 -0.28
C ALA A 324 0.44 1.51 -0.37
N VAL A 325 1.49 0.78 0.01
CA VAL A 325 1.45 -0.70 0.03
C VAL A 325 0.40 -1.21 1.03
N ASP A 326 0.36 -0.66 2.25
CA ASP A 326 -0.60 -1.06 3.28
C ASP A 326 -2.05 -0.62 2.91
N THR A 327 -2.19 0.46 2.13
CA THR A 327 -3.47 0.88 1.54
C THR A 327 -3.95 -0.14 0.51
N VAL A 328 -3.07 -0.60 -0.38
CA VAL A 328 -3.40 -1.65 -1.37
C VAL A 328 -3.70 -2.98 -0.67
N GLU A 329 -2.92 -3.40 0.33
CA GLU A 329 -3.23 -4.56 1.19
C GLU A 329 -4.65 -4.45 1.76
N SER A 330 -4.97 -3.29 2.36
CA SER A 330 -6.28 -3.06 2.99
C SER A 330 -7.40 -3.29 1.98
N LEU A 331 -7.27 -2.75 0.77
CA LEU A 331 -8.26 -2.90 -0.29
C LEU A 331 -8.34 -4.33 -0.84
N ILE A 332 -7.23 -5.06 -0.95
CA ILE A 332 -7.22 -6.49 -1.33
C ILE A 332 -7.97 -7.34 -0.31
N MET A 333 -7.87 -7.02 0.98
CA MET A 333 -8.59 -7.71 2.06
C MET A 333 -10.02 -7.18 2.28
N ASN A 334 -10.46 -6.23 1.44
CA ASN A 334 -11.75 -5.55 1.50
C ASN A 334 -12.01 -4.67 2.75
N TRP A 335 -10.99 -3.96 3.21
CA TRP A 335 -11.04 -2.99 4.30
C TRP A 335 -10.82 -1.56 3.79
N ASP A 336 -11.57 -0.58 4.33
CA ASP A 336 -11.41 0.84 4.00
C ASP A 336 -10.10 1.40 4.59
N PRO A 337 -9.12 1.82 3.79
CA PRO A 337 -7.86 2.36 4.30
C PRO A 337 -8.03 3.60 5.19
N GLN A 338 -9.03 4.44 4.91
CA GLN A 338 -9.31 5.64 5.72
C GLN A 338 -9.88 5.28 7.11
N SER A 339 -10.25 4.03 7.32
CA SER A 339 -10.65 3.54 8.64
C SER A 339 -9.52 2.98 9.48
N VAL A 340 -8.32 2.86 8.91
CA VAL A 340 -7.11 2.43 9.59
C VAL A 340 -6.38 3.66 10.13
N LYS A 341 -6.54 3.94 11.42
CA LYS A 341 -6.08 5.21 12.02
C LYS A 341 -4.60 5.52 11.78
N HIS A 342 -3.72 4.51 11.81
CA HIS A 342 -2.28 4.75 11.61
C HIS A 342 -1.94 5.13 10.16
N LEU A 343 -2.69 4.63 9.15
CA LEU A 343 -2.55 5.08 7.77
C LEU A 343 -2.96 6.54 7.62
N VAL A 344 -4.09 6.93 8.22
CA VAL A 344 -4.56 8.32 8.24
C VAL A 344 -3.56 9.24 8.94
N PHE A 345 -3.01 8.84 10.09
CA PHE A 345 -2.00 9.62 10.79
C PHE A 345 -0.73 9.81 9.97
N LEU A 346 -0.24 8.76 9.31
CA LEU A 346 0.97 8.82 8.50
C LEU A 346 0.78 9.64 7.22
N ASN A 347 -0.38 9.56 6.57
CA ASN A 347 -0.72 10.42 5.44
C ASN A 347 -0.76 11.91 5.84
N ARG A 348 -1.33 12.24 7.01
CA ARG A 348 -1.30 13.62 7.55
C ARG A 348 0.10 14.10 7.94
N SER A 349 0.98 13.18 8.28
CA SER A 349 2.41 13.45 8.45
C SER A 349 3.19 13.46 7.13
N GLU A 350 2.49 13.40 5.98
CA GLU A 350 3.06 13.43 4.63
C GLU A 350 4.04 12.27 4.34
N LEU A 351 3.86 11.12 5.00
CA LEU A 351 4.75 9.95 4.87
C LEU A 351 4.32 8.93 3.83
N GLY A 352 3.20 9.16 3.15
CA GLY A 352 2.74 8.31 2.06
C GLY A 352 1.25 8.40 1.74
N ASN A 353 0.86 7.78 0.64
CA ASN A 353 -0.46 7.92 0.03
C ASN A 353 -1.46 6.88 0.54
N ILE A 354 -2.68 7.34 0.83
CA ILE A 354 -3.84 6.48 1.12
C ILE A 354 -4.95 6.59 0.08
N CYS A 355 -4.79 7.47 -0.93
CA CYS A 355 -5.80 7.73 -1.94
C CYS A 355 -5.45 7.04 -3.26
N PRO A 356 -6.36 6.23 -3.85
CA PRO A 356 -6.15 5.60 -5.16
C PRO A 356 -5.76 6.51 -6.31
N SER A 357 -6.16 7.79 -6.30
CA SER A 357 -5.77 8.77 -7.32
C SER A 357 -4.27 9.06 -7.31
N ALA A 358 -3.59 8.84 -6.18
CA ALA A 358 -2.16 9.01 -5.99
C ALA A 358 -1.39 7.68 -5.95
N ILE A 359 -2.04 6.56 -6.27
CA ILE A 359 -1.43 5.23 -6.25
C ILE A 359 -1.57 4.58 -7.63
N SER A 360 -0.43 4.35 -8.28
CA SER A 360 -0.31 3.54 -9.49
C SER A 360 -0.10 2.08 -9.08
N VAL A 361 -1.06 1.23 -9.37
CA VAL A 361 -0.92 -0.23 -9.20
C VAL A 361 -0.33 -0.82 -10.49
N LYS A 362 0.68 -1.68 -10.37
CA LYS A 362 1.31 -2.42 -11.49
C LYS A 362 1.15 -3.92 -11.27
N GLY A 363 1.01 -4.67 -12.36
CA GLY A 363 0.72 -6.11 -12.32
C GLY A 363 -0.78 -6.38 -12.21
N ILE A 364 -1.17 -7.41 -11.45
CA ILE A 364 -2.58 -7.79 -11.32
C ILE A 364 -3.36 -6.72 -10.55
N ARG A 365 -4.61 -6.46 -10.96
CA ARG A 365 -5.41 -5.36 -10.39
C ARG A 365 -6.07 -5.75 -9.08
N VAL A 366 -6.31 -4.75 -8.24
CA VAL A 366 -6.83 -4.94 -6.87
C VAL A 366 -8.21 -5.59 -6.85
N ASP A 367 -9.11 -5.20 -7.77
CA ASP A 367 -10.44 -5.80 -7.94
C ASP A 367 -10.39 -7.29 -8.32
N GLU A 368 -9.37 -7.71 -9.06
CA GLU A 368 -9.23 -9.08 -9.56
C GLU A 368 -8.75 -10.07 -8.48
N VAL A 369 -8.01 -9.59 -7.48
CA VAL A 369 -7.46 -10.43 -6.40
C VAL A 369 -8.15 -10.22 -5.05
N ARG A 370 -9.10 -9.30 -4.97
CA ARG A 370 -9.78 -8.96 -3.71
C ARG A 370 -10.51 -10.16 -3.11
N LYS A 371 -10.39 -10.32 -1.80
CA LYS A 371 -11.19 -11.27 -1.02
C LYS A 371 -11.71 -10.62 0.26
N ASP A 372 -12.85 -11.10 0.71
CA ASP A 372 -13.43 -10.70 1.99
C ASP A 372 -12.71 -11.40 3.15
N PHE A 373 -11.82 -10.68 3.83
CA PHE A 373 -11.19 -11.19 5.03
C PHE A 373 -12.09 -10.93 6.25
N ALA A 374 -12.46 -11.98 6.98
CA ALA A 374 -13.25 -11.83 8.20
C ALA A 374 -12.48 -11.09 9.32
N GLY A 375 -13.19 -10.31 10.14
CA GLY A 375 -12.62 -9.64 11.32
C GLY A 375 -13.64 -9.54 12.47
N VAL A 376 -13.47 -10.36 13.51
CA VAL A 376 -14.49 -10.59 14.55
C VAL A 376 -14.49 -9.55 15.70
N ARG A 377 -13.50 -8.63 15.81
CA ARG A 377 -13.40 -7.66 16.91
C ARG A 377 -13.36 -6.19 16.46
N PRO A 378 -14.46 -5.41 16.58
CA PRO A 378 -14.41 -3.94 16.49
C PRO A 378 -14.30 -3.26 17.89
N PRO A 379 -13.76 -2.01 18.00
CA PRO A 379 -13.16 -1.16 16.97
C PRO A 379 -11.63 -1.00 17.16
N ALA A 380 -10.89 -1.77 16.39
CA ALA A 380 -9.46 -1.67 16.15
C ALA A 380 -9.09 -0.60 15.09
N GLY A 381 -10.02 0.30 14.72
CA GLY A 381 -10.05 0.82 13.35
C GLY A 381 -10.43 -0.29 12.37
N GLY A 382 -10.65 0.04 11.10
CA GLY A 382 -11.04 -0.93 10.08
C GLY A 382 -12.56 -1.07 9.95
N HIS A 383 -13.10 -0.63 8.81
CA HIS A 383 -14.45 -0.89 8.37
C HIS A 383 -14.37 -1.71 7.08
N PRO A 384 -15.09 -2.86 7.01
CA PRO A 384 -15.28 -3.53 5.74
C PRO A 384 -15.90 -2.57 4.74
N VAL A 385 -15.50 -2.66 3.47
CA VAL A 385 -16.11 -1.85 2.41
C VAL A 385 -17.54 -2.33 2.20
N LYS A 386 -18.53 -1.55 2.65
CA LYS A 386 -19.95 -1.95 2.68
C LYS A 386 -20.65 -1.86 1.32
N LYS A 387 -20.12 -1.08 0.38
CA LYS A 387 -20.76 -0.82 -0.92
C LYS A 387 -19.71 -0.92 -2.03
N MET A 388 -19.68 -2.09 -2.65
CA MET A 388 -18.85 -2.43 -3.81
C MET A 388 -19.59 -2.07 -5.10
N THR A 389 -20.12 -0.86 -5.21
CA THR A 389 -20.77 -0.46 -6.46
C THR A 389 -19.69 -0.09 -7.44
N THR A 390 -19.52 -0.91 -8.47
CA THR A 390 -18.64 -0.60 -9.58
C THR A 390 -18.95 0.80 -10.10
N PRO A 391 -17.96 1.70 -10.20
CA PRO A 391 -18.19 3.02 -10.77
C PRO A 391 -18.73 2.89 -12.20
N ALA A 392 -19.48 3.88 -12.65
CA ALA A 392 -19.93 3.92 -14.04
C ALA A 392 -19.57 5.23 -14.74
N PHE A 393 -19.45 5.17 -16.06
CA PHE A 393 -19.44 6.35 -16.91
C PHE A 393 -20.10 6.05 -18.25
N ALA A 394 -20.79 7.05 -18.80
CA ALA A 394 -21.39 6.96 -20.13
C ALA A 394 -20.52 7.70 -21.16
N TYR A 395 -20.49 7.15 -22.38
CA TYR A 395 -19.88 7.82 -23.52
C TYR A 395 -20.86 8.85 -24.11
N ASN A 396 -20.37 10.04 -24.42
CA ASN A 396 -21.15 11.17 -24.94
C ASN A 396 -20.56 11.77 -26.22
N GLY A 397 -19.81 10.98 -26.98
CA GLY A 397 -19.21 11.38 -28.25
C GLY A 397 -17.71 11.69 -28.13
N TYR A 398 -17.14 12.16 -29.24
CA TYR A 398 -15.74 12.53 -29.35
C TYR A 398 -15.59 13.72 -30.29
N GLU A 399 -14.44 14.36 -30.24
CA GLU A 399 -14.03 15.36 -31.21
C GLU A 399 -12.56 15.20 -31.56
N VAL A 400 -12.20 15.54 -32.79
CA VAL A 400 -10.81 15.56 -33.24
C VAL A 400 -10.35 17.00 -33.28
N GLN A 401 -9.40 17.35 -32.42
CA GLN A 401 -8.83 18.70 -32.36
C GLN A 401 -7.33 18.59 -32.11
N GLU A 402 -6.55 19.43 -32.79
CA GLU A 402 -5.13 19.64 -32.49
C GLU A 402 -4.28 18.34 -32.42
N GLY A 403 -4.54 17.37 -33.29
CA GLY A 403 -3.81 16.10 -33.28
C GLY A 403 -4.22 15.13 -32.18
N GLN A 404 -5.37 15.34 -31.54
CA GLN A 404 -5.92 14.48 -30.50
C GLN A 404 -7.35 14.04 -30.83
N VAL A 405 -7.72 12.85 -30.37
CA VAL A 405 -9.12 12.44 -30.22
C VAL A 405 -9.51 12.68 -28.77
N VAL A 406 -10.47 13.57 -28.53
CA VAL A 406 -10.99 13.89 -27.20
C VAL A 406 -12.33 13.19 -27.02
N PHE A 407 -12.38 12.22 -26.11
CA PHE A 407 -13.60 11.55 -25.70
C PHE A 407 -14.36 12.40 -24.69
N PHE A 408 -15.66 12.61 -24.93
CA PHE A 408 -16.56 13.23 -23.97
C PHE A 408 -17.28 12.15 -23.17
N LEU A 409 -17.16 12.21 -21.86
CA LEU A 409 -17.72 11.23 -20.93
C LEU A 409 -18.67 11.88 -19.92
N VAL A 410 -19.61 11.09 -19.42
CA VAL A 410 -20.45 11.41 -18.27
C VAL A 410 -20.08 10.46 -17.13
N PRO A 411 -19.07 10.81 -16.31
CA PRO A 411 -18.61 10.01 -15.18
C PRO A 411 -19.54 10.12 -13.97
N GLU A 412 -19.69 9.03 -13.23
CA GLU A 412 -20.23 9.08 -11.87
C GLU A 412 -19.31 9.86 -10.93
N ALA A 413 -19.90 10.54 -9.95
CA ALA A 413 -19.16 11.37 -8.99
C ALA A 413 -18.20 10.58 -8.07
N CYS A 414 -18.30 9.25 -8.04
CA CYS A 414 -17.41 8.40 -7.24
C CYS A 414 -16.07 8.11 -7.91
N ILE A 415 -15.92 8.41 -9.21
CA ILE A 415 -14.67 8.18 -9.94
C ILE A 415 -13.60 9.15 -9.42
N VAL A 416 -12.44 8.60 -9.09
CA VAL A 416 -11.27 9.36 -8.58
C VAL A 416 -10.04 9.21 -9.46
N LYS A 417 -10.05 8.25 -10.39
CA LYS A 417 -8.93 7.99 -11.30
C LYS A 417 -9.46 7.35 -12.59
N MET A 418 -8.91 7.74 -13.73
CA MET A 418 -9.01 7.01 -14.98
C MET A 418 -7.61 6.66 -15.50
N GLU A 419 -7.47 5.46 -16.05
CA GLU A 419 -6.26 4.97 -16.70
C GLU A 419 -6.61 4.61 -18.13
N LEU A 420 -5.86 5.15 -19.08
CA LEU A 420 -6.04 4.92 -20.51
C LEU A 420 -4.95 3.99 -21.02
N CYS A 421 -5.38 2.86 -21.59
CA CYS A 421 -4.52 1.82 -22.17
C CYS A 421 -4.75 1.75 -23.67
N LEU A 422 -3.66 1.56 -24.43
CA LEU A 422 -3.71 1.44 -25.89
C LEU A 422 -3.37 0.01 -26.31
N ASN A 423 -4.14 -0.53 -27.26
CA ASN A 423 -3.88 -1.77 -27.97
C ASN A 423 -3.62 -3.00 -27.08
N GLY A 424 -4.25 -3.04 -25.90
CA GLY A 424 -4.12 -4.14 -24.96
C GLY A 424 -2.89 -4.09 -24.05
N ASP A 425 -2.16 -2.97 -24.02
CA ASP A 425 -1.09 -2.76 -23.03
C ASP A 425 -1.70 -2.64 -21.61
N ASP A 426 -1.18 -3.43 -20.68
CA ASP A 426 -1.55 -3.36 -19.26
C ASP A 426 -1.00 -2.12 -18.55
N ARG A 427 0.00 -1.45 -19.16
CA ARG A 427 0.52 -0.18 -18.67
C ARG A 427 -0.32 0.96 -19.23
N PRO A 428 -0.84 1.86 -18.38
CA PRO A 428 -1.56 3.03 -18.87
C PRO A 428 -0.59 3.97 -19.58
N GLU A 429 -0.97 4.37 -20.80
CA GLU A 429 -0.35 5.48 -21.55
C GLU A 429 -0.59 6.80 -20.82
N GLN A 430 -1.78 6.95 -20.21
CA GLN A 430 -2.16 8.15 -19.47
C GLN A 430 -2.91 7.80 -18.18
N VAL A 431 -2.61 8.55 -17.11
CA VAL A 431 -3.37 8.53 -15.86
C VAL A 431 -4.02 9.89 -15.68
N ILE A 432 -5.33 9.90 -15.42
CA ILE A 432 -6.17 11.08 -15.27
C ILE A 432 -6.72 11.07 -13.85
N THR A 433 -6.61 12.19 -13.15
CA THR A 433 -7.08 12.37 -11.76
C THR A 433 -7.90 13.64 -11.57
N GLY A 434 -8.21 14.33 -12.68
CA GLY A 434 -8.90 15.62 -12.72
C GLY A 434 -10.20 15.56 -13.53
N ASP A 435 -10.26 16.32 -14.63
CA ASP A 435 -11.45 16.37 -15.48
C ASP A 435 -11.70 15.02 -16.17
N PHE A 436 -12.62 14.23 -15.60
CA PHE A 436 -13.04 12.94 -16.14
C PHE A 436 -14.09 13.05 -17.26
N HIS A 437 -14.58 14.25 -17.56
CA HIS A 437 -15.52 14.47 -18.67
C HIS A 437 -14.83 14.52 -20.03
N ARG A 438 -13.50 14.75 -20.05
CA ARG A 438 -12.71 14.91 -21.27
C ARG A 438 -11.46 14.05 -21.19
N VAL A 439 -11.41 13.00 -22.00
CA VAL A 439 -10.25 12.10 -22.07
C VAL A 439 -9.60 12.24 -23.43
N ALA A 440 -8.40 12.82 -23.48
CA ALA A 440 -7.69 13.11 -24.72
C ALA A 440 -6.68 12.01 -25.05
N VAL A 441 -6.66 11.57 -26.30
CA VAL A 441 -5.68 10.60 -26.82
C VAL A 441 -4.91 11.23 -27.96
N ASP A 442 -3.58 11.24 -27.83
CA ASP A 442 -2.67 11.73 -28.87
C ASP A 442 -2.70 10.80 -30.09
N LEU A 443 -3.07 11.36 -31.26
CA LEU A 443 -3.18 10.61 -32.51
C LEU A 443 -1.83 10.07 -32.99
N SER A 444 -0.71 10.68 -32.61
CA SER A 444 0.63 10.19 -32.95
C SER A 444 0.97 8.85 -32.30
N ARG A 445 0.23 8.48 -31.23
CA ARG A 445 0.34 7.19 -30.56
C ARG A 445 -0.47 6.09 -31.22
N LEU A 446 -1.37 6.45 -32.13
CA LEU A 446 -2.22 5.50 -32.84
C LEU A 446 -1.53 5.02 -34.12
N SER A 447 -1.57 3.70 -34.34
CA SER A 447 -1.08 3.08 -35.57
C SER A 447 -2.09 3.26 -36.71
N PRO A 448 -1.66 3.20 -37.98
CA PRO A 448 -2.59 3.11 -39.11
C PRO A 448 -3.53 1.91 -38.96
N GLY A 449 -4.84 2.12 -39.16
CA GLY A 449 -5.86 1.07 -39.03
C GLY A 449 -6.64 1.15 -37.72
N GLU A 450 -7.08 0.00 -37.23
CA GLU A 450 -7.87 -0.10 -35.99
C GLU A 450 -6.97 -0.04 -34.76
N ASN A 451 -7.31 0.83 -33.81
CA ASN A 451 -6.65 0.92 -32.52
C ASN A 451 -7.68 0.67 -31.42
N ARG A 452 -7.30 -0.06 -30.37
CA ARG A 452 -8.14 -0.30 -29.20
C ARG A 452 -7.74 0.64 -28.08
N ILE A 453 -8.69 1.41 -27.58
CA ILE A 453 -8.49 2.36 -26.48
C ILE A 453 -9.35 1.90 -25.32
N THR A 454 -8.72 1.42 -24.25
CA THR A 454 -9.43 0.97 -23.05
C THR A 454 -9.29 2.02 -21.97
N ILE A 455 -10.42 2.52 -21.47
CA ILE A 455 -10.48 3.42 -20.32
C ILE A 455 -10.92 2.62 -19.11
N HIS A 456 -10.03 2.51 -18.13
CA HIS A 456 -10.32 1.97 -16.81
C HIS A 456 -10.65 3.12 -15.87
N ALA A 457 -11.86 3.16 -15.30
CA ALA A 457 -12.26 4.15 -14.31
C ALA A 457 -12.38 3.49 -12.93
N TYR A 458 -11.83 4.16 -11.91
CA TYR A 458 -11.73 3.65 -10.55
C TYR A 458 -12.40 4.57 -9.55
N ASP A 459 -13.06 3.98 -8.55
CA ASP A 459 -13.50 4.68 -7.36
C ASP A 459 -12.40 4.71 -6.27
N ARG A 460 -12.70 5.32 -5.12
CA ARG A 460 -11.78 5.42 -3.97
C ARG A 460 -11.44 4.06 -3.31
N PHE A 461 -12.03 2.97 -3.76
CA PHE A 461 -11.75 1.63 -3.27
C PHE A 461 -11.05 0.76 -4.32
N PHE A 462 -10.66 1.30 -5.48
CA PHE A 462 -10.23 0.50 -6.64
C PHE A 462 -11.29 -0.47 -7.16
N ASN A 463 -12.59 -0.21 -6.96
CA ASN A 463 -13.60 -0.82 -7.83
C ASN A 463 -13.42 -0.23 -9.23
N ARG A 464 -13.48 -1.07 -10.26
CA ARG A 464 -13.11 -0.70 -11.62
C ARG A 464 -14.22 -1.01 -12.61
N VAL A 465 -14.50 -0.08 -13.50
CA VAL A 465 -15.17 -0.35 -14.78
C VAL A 465 -14.17 -0.13 -15.92
N ALA A 466 -14.23 -0.97 -16.94
CA ALA A 466 -13.43 -0.84 -18.15
C ALA A 466 -14.36 -0.71 -19.36
N LYS A 467 -14.07 0.24 -20.25
CA LYS A 467 -14.73 0.34 -21.56
C LYS A 467 -13.69 0.46 -22.65
N THR A 468 -13.90 -0.28 -23.74
CA THR A 468 -13.00 -0.27 -24.89
C THR A 468 -13.67 0.41 -26.07
N TYR A 469 -12.91 1.27 -26.73
CA TYR A 469 -13.30 2.01 -27.91
C TYR A 469 -12.36 1.63 -29.05
N LEU A 470 -12.93 1.27 -30.20
CA LEU A 470 -12.21 1.03 -31.43
C LEU A 470 -12.10 2.36 -32.17
N VAL A 471 -10.87 2.78 -32.47
CA VAL A 471 -10.56 3.98 -33.24
C VAL A 471 -9.96 3.57 -34.57
N GLN A 472 -10.74 3.70 -35.63
CA GLN A 472 -10.29 3.49 -37.00
C GLN A 472 -9.58 4.74 -37.48
N THR A 473 -8.27 4.68 -37.67
CA THR A 473 -7.49 5.79 -38.21
C THR A 473 -7.39 5.68 -39.74
N LYS A 474 -7.79 6.74 -40.45
CA LYS A 474 -7.45 6.95 -41.88
C LYS A 474 -6.66 8.26 -42.00
N PRO A 475 -5.36 8.25 -41.66
CA PRO A 475 -4.57 9.49 -41.51
C PRO A 475 -4.55 10.36 -42.77
N HIS A 476 -4.59 9.74 -43.95
CA HIS A 476 -4.60 10.41 -45.26
C HIS A 476 -5.93 11.09 -45.61
N LEU A 477 -7.01 10.80 -44.88
CA LEU A 477 -8.34 11.39 -45.05
C LEU A 477 -8.76 12.25 -43.86
N GLY A 478 -7.97 12.31 -42.79
CA GLY A 478 -8.35 12.99 -41.54
C GLY A 478 -9.58 12.35 -40.85
N VAL A 479 -9.98 11.15 -41.26
CA VAL A 479 -11.15 10.45 -40.72
C VAL A 479 -10.72 9.55 -39.57
N TYR A 480 -11.34 9.76 -38.42
CA TYR A 480 -11.23 8.92 -37.24
C TYR A 480 -12.63 8.46 -36.91
N GLU A 481 -12.87 7.15 -36.91
CA GLU A 481 -14.18 6.61 -36.51
C GLU A 481 -14.04 5.91 -35.17
N VAL A 482 -14.83 6.33 -34.18
CA VAL A 482 -14.83 5.77 -32.83
C VAL A 482 -16.09 4.94 -32.63
N ARG A 483 -15.94 3.68 -32.20
CA ARG A 483 -17.04 2.78 -31.83
C ARG A 483 -16.77 2.12 -30.49
N GLU A 484 -17.79 1.92 -29.64
CA GLU A 484 -17.65 1.15 -28.39
C GLU A 484 -17.70 -0.35 -28.74
N ASP A 485 -16.76 -1.14 -28.20
CA ASP A 485 -16.52 -2.55 -28.57
C ASP A 485 -17.78 -3.45 -28.38
N ASP A 486 -18.73 -3.03 -27.54
CA ASP A 486 -19.99 -3.75 -27.26
C ASP A 486 -21.27 -3.10 -27.81
N ARG A 487 -21.21 -1.94 -28.48
CA ARG A 487 -22.37 -1.32 -29.15
C ARG A 487 -21.94 -0.49 -30.35
N VAL A 488 -22.54 -0.80 -31.51
CA VAL A 488 -22.50 0.07 -32.70
C VAL A 488 -23.19 1.39 -32.35
N VAL A 489 -22.43 2.38 -31.92
CA VAL A 489 -22.89 3.78 -31.84
C VAL A 489 -22.53 4.42 -33.17
N HIS A 490 -23.49 4.43 -34.10
CA HIS A 490 -23.39 5.33 -35.24
C HIS A 490 -23.58 6.75 -34.74
N GLN A 491 -22.54 7.58 -34.84
CA GLN A 491 -22.74 9.03 -34.86
C GLN A 491 -22.07 9.58 -36.12
N VAL A 492 -22.90 9.68 -37.16
CA VAL A 492 -22.61 10.45 -38.37
C VAL A 492 -22.65 11.93 -37.96
N LYS A 493 -21.51 12.60 -38.09
CA LYS A 493 -21.47 14.03 -38.42
C LYS A 493 -20.86 14.12 -39.81
N GLU A 494 -21.72 14.01 -40.82
CA GLU A 494 -21.46 14.66 -42.09
C GLU A 494 -21.53 16.16 -41.82
N ASP A 495 -20.45 16.87 -42.13
CA ASP A 495 -20.61 18.19 -42.70
C ASP A 495 -19.35 18.61 -43.49
N VAL A 496 -19.64 19.01 -44.73
CA VAL A 496 -18.84 19.75 -45.72
C VAL A 496 -17.77 18.98 -46.51
N TYR A 497 -18.09 18.63 -47.76
CA TYR A 497 -17.57 19.33 -48.95
C TYR A 497 -18.49 19.10 -50.15
N SER A 498 -19.32 20.10 -50.45
CA SER A 498 -19.95 20.28 -51.75
C SER A 498 -19.02 21.10 -52.65
N GLU A 499 -18.87 20.62 -53.89
CA GLU A 499 -18.51 21.36 -55.12
C GLU A 499 -17.16 22.08 -55.16
N ILE A 500 -16.22 21.57 -55.98
CA ILE A 500 -15.45 22.17 -57.11
C ILE A 500 -14.70 20.96 -57.72
N GLN A 501 -14.75 20.51 -58.97
CA GLN A 501 -14.98 21.11 -60.29
C GLN A 501 -15.33 19.97 -61.28
N GLY A 502 -16.05 20.31 -62.34
CA GLY A 502 -16.28 19.44 -63.50
C GLY A 502 -15.12 19.35 -64.48
#